data_AF-A0A964FBU1-F1
#
_entry.id   AF-A0A964FBU1-F1
#
_cell.length_a   1.000
_cell.length_b   1.000
_cell.length_c   1.000
_cell.angle_alpha   90.00
_cell.angle_beta   90.00
_cell.angle_gamma   90.00
#
_symmetry.space_group_name_H-M   'P 1'
#
loop_
_entity.id
_entity.type
_entity.pdbx_description
1 polymer ?
#
loop_
_entity_poly.entity_id
_entity_poly.type
_entity_poly.pdbx_seq_one_letter_code
_entity_poly.pdbx_strand_id
1 'polypeptide(L)'
;MRIALILGGAASVWDDVAEALNMMTPDGTIAVNDAIAHYAGRLDIAATLHPEKMAGWRSERARRGFPAAREHVGHELGQPGIDRATSYLWPDMNASGSSGLFAVKVAMEAGFDRIILAGIPMQAAGAHFFNSAPWGEVGAFTEAWKTALPRIAPHVRSMSGSTKEWLGYPSKEWLAGDPQPSLAG
;
A
#
# COMPACT_ATOMS: atom_id res chain seq x y z
N MET A 1 -0.44 -11.80 -16.01
CA MET A 1 -1.07 -11.19 -14.83
C MET A 1 -0.05 -11.17 -13.71
N ARG A 2 0.27 -10.01 -13.15
CA ARG A 2 1.20 -9.84 -12.02
C ARG A 2 0.44 -9.32 -10.80
N ILE A 3 0.67 -9.95 -9.65
CA ILE A 3 0.02 -9.63 -8.38
C ILE A 3 1.00 -8.96 -7.43
N ALA A 4 0.63 -7.79 -6.89
CA ALA A 4 1.35 -7.12 -5.82
C ALA A 4 0.66 -7.27 -4.45
N LEU A 5 1.46 -7.39 -3.40
CA LEU A 5 1.04 -7.19 -2.01
C LEU A 5 1.60 -5.87 -1.49
N ILE A 6 0.73 -4.98 -1.03
CA ILE A 6 1.10 -3.70 -0.41
C ILE A 6 0.93 -3.79 1.10
N LEU A 7 1.99 -3.43 1.84
CA LEU A 7 2.04 -3.43 3.30
C LEU A 7 1.97 -2.00 3.83
N GLY A 8 0.86 -1.67 4.46
CA GLY A 8 0.61 -0.39 5.11
C GLY A 8 1.13 -0.31 6.54
N GLY A 9 0.67 0.71 7.27
CA GLY A 9 1.14 1.02 8.61
C GLY A 9 0.14 0.73 9.73
N ALA A 10 -1.04 0.18 9.44
CA ALA A 10 -2.05 -0.09 10.47
C ALA A 10 -1.65 -1.26 11.37
N ALA A 11 -2.20 -1.30 12.59
CA ALA A 11 -1.97 -2.39 13.55
C ALA A 11 -2.32 -3.78 12.98
N SER A 12 -3.28 -3.86 12.04
CA SER A 12 -3.68 -5.11 11.38
C SER A 12 -2.67 -5.63 10.35
N VAL A 13 -1.61 -4.88 10.01
CA VAL A 13 -0.76 -5.17 8.85
C VAL A 13 -0.18 -6.58 8.87
N TRP A 14 0.27 -7.09 10.02
CA TRP A 14 0.94 -8.39 10.07
C TRP A 14 -0.04 -9.56 9.93
N ASP A 15 -1.25 -9.43 10.49
CA ASP A 15 -2.32 -10.42 10.32
C ASP A 15 -2.83 -10.41 8.88
N ASP A 16 -3.08 -9.22 8.32
CA ASP A 16 -3.50 -9.04 6.92
C ASP A 16 -2.46 -9.63 5.94
N VAL A 17 -1.16 -9.43 6.21
CA VAL A 17 -0.07 -10.00 5.40
C VAL A 17 -0.04 -11.52 5.51
N ALA A 18 -0.13 -12.06 6.72
CA ALA A 18 -0.11 -13.51 6.93
C ALA A 18 -1.29 -14.18 6.21
N GLU A 19 -2.48 -13.59 6.32
CA GLU A 19 -3.69 -14.07 5.64
C GLU A 19 -3.54 -14.00 4.12
N ALA A 20 -3.08 -12.86 3.57
CA ALA A 20 -2.87 -12.71 2.13
C ALA A 20 -1.84 -13.72 1.58
N LEU A 21 -0.75 -13.97 2.31
CA LEU A 21 0.28 -14.95 1.91
C LEU A 21 -0.19 -16.41 2.00
N ASN A 22 -1.19 -16.71 2.83
CA ASN A 22 -1.83 -18.03 2.84
C ASN A 22 -2.73 -18.25 1.62
N MET A 23 -3.17 -17.18 0.96
CA MET A 23 -4.06 -17.24 -0.20
C MET A 23 -3.29 -17.27 -1.52
N MET A 24 -2.14 -16.59 -1.58
CA MET A 24 -1.37 -16.42 -2.82
C MET A 24 0.11 -16.14 -2.53
N THR A 25 0.96 -16.36 -3.54
CA THR A 25 2.34 -15.87 -3.55
C THR A 25 2.41 -14.64 -4.44
N PRO A 26 2.79 -13.45 -3.93
CA PRO A 26 2.84 -12.24 -4.74
C PRO A 26 4.05 -12.25 -5.68
N ASP A 27 3.86 -11.74 -6.90
CA ASP A 27 4.96 -11.49 -7.83
C ASP A 27 5.86 -10.33 -7.35
N GLY A 28 5.26 -9.38 -6.61
CA GLY A 28 5.98 -8.29 -5.98
C GLY A 28 5.41 -7.83 -4.65
N THR A 29 6.31 -7.36 -3.79
CA THR A 29 5.95 -6.88 -2.46
C THR A 29 6.36 -5.42 -2.29
N ILE A 30 5.43 -4.59 -1.82
CA ILE A 30 5.59 -3.15 -1.69
C ILE A 30 5.33 -2.77 -0.24
N ALA A 31 6.29 -2.13 0.43
CA ALA A 31 6.10 -1.64 1.79
C ALA A 31 5.99 -0.12 1.83
N VAL A 32 5.15 0.37 2.74
CA VAL A 32 4.83 1.78 2.90
C VAL A 32 5.34 2.29 4.25
N ASN A 33 6.09 3.38 4.22
CA ASN A 33 6.60 4.07 5.42
C ASN A 33 7.29 3.09 6.40
N ASP A 34 6.87 3.05 7.66
CA ASP A 34 7.51 2.22 8.69
C ASP A 34 7.48 0.71 8.38
N ALA A 35 6.53 0.23 7.56
CA ALA A 35 6.57 -1.17 7.11
C ALA A 35 7.85 -1.50 6.33
N ILE A 36 8.49 -0.52 5.70
CA ILE A 36 9.77 -0.66 4.97
C ILE A 36 10.84 -1.19 5.92
N ALA A 37 10.92 -0.64 7.13
CA ALA A 37 11.92 -1.04 8.11
C ALA A 37 11.56 -2.35 8.83
N HIS A 38 10.28 -2.71 8.91
CA HIS A 38 9.80 -3.77 9.81
C HIS A 38 9.46 -5.10 9.12
N TYR A 39 9.16 -5.12 7.83
CA TYR A 39 8.84 -6.37 7.14
C TYR A 39 10.10 -7.18 6.81
N ALA A 40 10.26 -8.37 7.40
CA ALA A 40 11.45 -9.20 7.22
C ALA A 40 11.62 -9.79 5.81
N GLY A 41 10.52 -9.92 5.06
CA GLY A 41 10.52 -10.51 3.72
C GLY A 41 11.16 -9.61 2.66
N ARG A 42 11.26 -10.14 1.42
CA ARG A 42 11.71 -9.38 0.25
C ARG A 42 10.79 -8.18 0.01
N LEU A 43 11.39 -7.04 -0.32
CA LEU A 43 10.70 -5.88 -0.86
C LEU A 43 11.18 -5.61 -2.28
N ASP A 44 10.23 -5.49 -3.20
CA ASP A 44 10.50 -4.98 -4.54
C ASP A 44 10.52 -3.47 -4.54
N ILE A 45 9.54 -2.85 -3.85
CA ILE A 45 9.40 -1.40 -3.81
C ILE A 45 9.20 -0.96 -2.37
N ALA A 46 9.98 0.04 -1.95
CA ALA A 46 9.74 0.82 -0.74
C ALA A 46 9.12 2.16 -1.15
N ALA A 47 7.84 2.39 -0.85
CA ALA A 47 7.09 3.57 -1.31
C ALA A 47 6.75 4.51 -0.16
N THR A 48 6.88 5.83 -0.37
CA THR A 48 6.54 6.81 0.66
C THR A 48 6.15 8.18 0.11
N LEU A 49 5.32 8.91 0.86
CA LEU A 49 5.12 10.36 0.72
C LEU A 49 6.09 11.19 1.57
N HIS A 50 6.94 10.54 2.35
CA HIS A 50 7.93 11.15 3.24
C HIS A 50 9.35 10.76 2.80
N PRO A 51 9.80 11.21 1.61
CA PRO A 51 11.10 10.82 1.08
C PRO A 51 12.27 11.21 2.01
N GLU A 52 12.10 12.25 2.84
CA GLU A 52 13.05 12.65 3.88
C GLU A 52 13.29 11.58 4.95
N LYS A 53 12.35 10.65 5.14
CA LYS A 53 12.46 9.54 6.10
C LYS A 53 13.09 8.28 5.50
N MET A 54 13.23 8.21 4.17
CA MET A 54 13.67 7.00 3.47
C MET A 54 15.04 6.51 3.94
N ALA A 55 16.01 7.42 4.10
CA ALA A 55 17.34 7.06 4.58
C ALA A 55 17.31 6.39 5.98
N GLY A 56 16.42 6.87 6.86
CA GLY A 56 16.20 6.28 8.18
C GLY A 56 15.64 4.87 8.10
N TRP A 57 14.58 4.65 7.31
CA TRP A 57 14.00 3.32 7.14
C TRP A 57 14.97 2.32 6.49
N ARG A 58 15.77 2.74 5.52
CA ARG A 58 16.80 1.89 4.90
C ARG A 58 17.87 1.47 5.92
N SER A 59 18.32 2.41 6.73
CA SER A 59 19.32 2.15 7.78
C SER A 59 18.77 1.19 8.84
N GLU A 60 17.53 1.41 9.29
CA GLU A 60 16.87 0.53 10.27
C GLU A 60 16.64 -0.87 9.71
N ARG A 61 16.20 -0.98 8.45
CA ARG A 61 16.04 -2.26 7.74
C ARG A 61 17.36 -3.04 7.67
N ALA A 62 18.45 -2.36 7.32
CA ALA A 62 19.80 -2.95 7.27
C ALA A 62 20.26 -3.40 8.66
N ARG A 63 20.04 -2.57 9.70
CA ARG A 63 20.36 -2.90 11.09
C ARG A 63 19.63 -4.16 11.59
N ARG A 64 18.41 -4.39 11.09
CA ARG A 64 17.62 -5.61 11.37
C ARG A 64 18.07 -6.83 10.58
N GLY A 65 19.04 -6.69 9.66
CA GLY A 65 19.51 -7.78 8.81
C GLY A 65 18.53 -8.17 7.71
N PHE A 66 17.54 -7.33 7.39
CA PHE A 66 16.58 -7.62 6.33
C PHE A 66 17.15 -7.27 4.95
N PRO A 67 16.79 -8.00 3.88
CA PRO A 67 17.27 -7.71 2.53
C PRO A 67 16.85 -6.31 2.09
N ALA A 68 17.74 -5.55 1.44
CA ALA A 68 17.39 -4.23 0.90
C ALA A 68 16.20 -4.31 -0.08
N ALA A 69 15.37 -3.26 -0.13
CA ALA A 69 14.36 -3.13 -1.18
C ALA A 69 15.05 -2.92 -2.54
N ARG A 70 14.46 -3.44 -3.62
CA ARG A 70 15.03 -3.30 -4.97
C ARG A 70 14.93 -1.87 -5.52
N GLU A 71 13.86 -1.17 -5.19
CA GLU A 71 13.59 0.21 -5.60
C GLU A 71 12.99 1.00 -4.43
N HIS A 72 13.35 2.29 -4.33
CA HIS A 72 12.81 3.24 -3.35
C HIS A 72 12.12 4.38 -4.09
N VAL A 73 10.82 4.54 -3.87
CA VAL A 73 9.97 5.46 -4.62
C VAL A 73 9.38 6.52 -3.68
N GLY A 74 9.63 7.78 -4.01
CA GLY A 74 9.10 8.94 -3.31
C GLY A 74 8.18 9.78 -4.19
N HIS A 75 7.53 10.79 -3.63
CA HIS A 75 6.75 11.73 -4.44
C HIS A 75 7.60 12.80 -5.14
N GLU A 76 8.87 12.94 -4.74
CA GLU A 76 9.83 13.90 -5.28
C GLU A 76 11.25 13.32 -5.22
N LEU A 77 12.14 13.87 -6.05
CA LEU A 77 13.58 13.59 -5.99
C LEU A 77 14.27 14.59 -5.04
N GLY A 78 15.56 14.37 -4.78
CA GLY A 78 16.39 15.29 -4.00
C GLY A 78 16.65 14.84 -2.56
N GLN A 79 15.91 13.83 -2.09
CA GLN A 79 16.19 13.19 -0.80
C GLN A 79 17.13 11.99 -0.97
N PRO A 80 18.10 11.78 -0.07
CA PRO A 80 19.00 10.63 -0.12
C PRO A 80 18.23 9.30 -0.08
N GLY A 81 18.50 8.44 -1.06
CA GLY A 81 17.96 7.09 -1.11
C GLY A 81 16.59 6.94 -1.78
N ILE A 82 16.18 7.91 -2.58
CA ILE A 82 15.06 7.77 -3.53
C ILE A 82 15.64 7.46 -4.92
N ASP A 83 15.23 6.34 -5.51
CA ASP A 83 15.67 5.90 -6.83
C ASP A 83 14.77 6.50 -7.93
N ARG A 84 13.48 6.67 -7.64
CA ARG A 84 12.48 7.23 -8.56
C ARG A 84 11.48 8.12 -7.85
N ALA A 85 11.04 9.17 -8.53
CA ALA A 85 9.92 9.99 -8.09
C ALA A 85 8.72 9.86 -9.04
N THR A 86 7.52 10.00 -8.49
CA THR A 86 6.29 10.14 -9.26
C THR A 86 5.31 11.03 -8.50
N SER A 87 4.43 11.75 -9.20
CA SER A 87 3.40 12.56 -8.55
C SER A 87 2.58 11.71 -7.58
N TYR A 88 2.28 12.26 -6.40
CA TYR A 88 1.39 11.62 -5.44
C TYR A 88 -0.09 11.71 -5.81
N LEU A 89 -0.41 12.47 -6.86
CA LEU A 89 -1.75 12.68 -7.39
C LEU A 89 -1.87 12.12 -8.81
N TRP A 90 -3.04 11.56 -9.13
CA TRP A 90 -3.47 11.50 -10.53
C TRP A 90 -3.88 12.90 -11.03
N PRO A 91 -3.81 13.18 -12.35
CA PRO A 91 -4.06 14.53 -12.87
C PRO A 91 -5.42 15.15 -12.49
N ASP A 92 -6.43 14.31 -12.24
CA ASP A 92 -7.79 14.70 -11.87
C ASP A 92 -8.01 14.88 -10.36
N MET A 93 -6.98 14.67 -9.54
CA MET A 93 -7.05 14.83 -8.09
C MET A 93 -6.46 16.16 -7.62
N ASN A 94 -7.07 16.74 -6.59
CA ASN A 94 -6.62 17.96 -5.93
C ASN A 94 -6.13 17.74 -4.49
N ALA A 95 -6.20 16.52 -3.97
CA ALA A 95 -5.81 16.16 -2.61
C ALA A 95 -5.19 14.75 -2.55
N SER A 96 -4.26 14.55 -1.62
CA SER A 96 -3.62 13.24 -1.38
C SER A 96 -4.58 12.27 -0.69
N GLY A 97 -4.49 10.97 -0.97
CA GLY A 97 -5.32 9.93 -0.36
C GLY A 97 -4.57 8.97 0.56
N SER A 98 -3.57 9.46 1.31
CA SER A 98 -2.63 8.69 2.16
C SER A 98 -1.47 8.02 1.40
N SER A 99 -0.41 7.66 2.12
CA SER A 99 0.71 6.88 1.56
C SER A 99 0.29 5.51 1.03
N GLY A 100 -0.84 4.95 1.52
CA GLY A 100 -1.39 3.71 1.01
C GLY A 100 -1.94 3.85 -0.42
N LEU A 101 -2.67 4.94 -0.71
CA LEU A 101 -3.15 5.21 -2.06
C LEU A 101 -1.99 5.56 -3.01
N PHE A 102 -0.98 6.28 -2.50
CA PHE A 102 0.25 6.51 -3.25
C PHE A 102 0.93 5.19 -3.66
N ALA A 103 1.03 4.23 -2.74
CA ALA A 103 1.59 2.92 -3.04
C ALA A 103 0.77 2.14 -4.07
N VAL A 104 -0.57 2.28 -4.09
CA VAL A 104 -1.41 1.74 -5.16
C VAL A 104 -1.02 2.32 -6.51
N LYS A 105 -0.87 3.65 -6.61
CA LYS A 105 -0.43 4.31 -7.84
C LYS A 105 0.94 3.80 -8.30
N VAL A 106 1.90 3.70 -7.37
CA VAL A 106 3.24 3.16 -7.64
C VAL A 106 3.18 1.72 -8.14
N ALA A 107 2.31 0.87 -7.57
CA ALA A 107 2.12 -0.50 -8.02
C ALA A 107 1.54 -0.58 -9.45
N MET A 108 0.53 0.25 -9.76
CA MET A 108 -0.04 0.31 -11.11
C MET A 108 1.00 0.77 -12.14
N GLU A 109 1.82 1.78 -11.81
CA GLU A 109 2.91 2.25 -12.68
C GLU A 109 4.01 1.19 -12.88
N ALA A 110 4.25 0.34 -11.89
CA ALA A 110 5.18 -0.79 -11.98
C ALA A 110 4.63 -1.99 -12.78
N GLY A 111 3.41 -1.88 -13.32
CA GLY A 111 2.77 -2.87 -14.19
C GLY A 111 2.18 -4.06 -13.44
N PHE A 112 1.73 -3.87 -12.20
CA PHE A 112 0.93 -4.89 -11.50
C PHE A 112 -0.53 -4.78 -11.93
N ASP A 113 -1.12 -5.92 -12.29
CA ASP A 113 -2.50 -6.01 -12.79
C ASP A 113 -3.50 -6.12 -11.62
N ARG A 114 -3.05 -6.73 -10.53
CA ARG A 114 -3.83 -7.09 -9.34
C ARG A 114 -3.03 -6.66 -8.11
N ILE A 115 -3.67 -6.00 -7.16
CA ILE A 115 -3.04 -5.40 -6.00
C ILE A 115 -3.86 -5.76 -4.76
N ILE A 116 -3.20 -6.28 -3.72
CA ILE A 116 -3.83 -6.56 -2.43
C ILE A 116 -3.26 -5.60 -1.39
N LEU A 117 -4.14 -4.92 -0.65
CA LEU A 117 -3.80 -4.05 0.46
C LEU A 117 -3.86 -4.82 1.78
N ALA A 118 -2.75 -4.81 2.52
CA ALA A 118 -2.66 -5.32 3.88
C ALA A 118 -2.25 -4.17 4.82
N GLY A 119 -2.98 -3.95 5.91
CA GLY A 119 -2.69 -2.86 6.86
C GLY A 119 -3.02 -1.45 6.34
N ILE A 120 -3.99 -1.31 5.43
CA ILE A 120 -4.49 -0.02 4.91
C ILE A 120 -6.02 0.04 5.08
N PRO A 121 -6.56 -0.02 6.31
CA PRO A 121 -8.00 -0.11 6.54
C PRO A 121 -8.74 1.21 6.31
N MET A 122 -8.07 2.37 6.35
CA MET A 122 -8.69 3.70 6.27
C MET A 122 -9.81 3.92 7.31
N GLN A 123 -9.57 3.56 8.58
CA GLN A 123 -10.51 3.74 9.69
C GLN A 123 -9.90 4.61 10.80
N ALA A 124 -10.69 5.55 11.34
CA ALA A 124 -10.25 6.50 12.39
C ALA A 124 -9.84 5.80 13.69
N ALA A 125 -10.56 4.72 14.03
CA ALA A 125 -10.31 3.92 15.23
C ALA A 125 -9.06 3.04 15.13
N GLY A 126 -8.44 2.95 13.93
CA GLY A 126 -7.25 2.16 13.71
C GLY A 126 -5.99 2.87 14.23
N ALA A 127 -5.23 2.17 15.07
CA ALA A 127 -3.87 2.55 15.44
C ALA A 127 -2.87 2.16 14.35
N HIS A 128 -1.70 2.80 14.38
CA HIS A 128 -0.53 2.30 13.66
C HIS A 128 0.13 1.15 14.44
N PHE A 129 0.80 0.21 13.76
CA PHE A 129 1.49 -0.89 14.46
C PHE A 129 2.62 -0.41 15.39
N PHE A 130 3.13 0.80 15.14
CA PHE A 130 4.18 1.46 15.92
C PHE A 130 3.65 2.56 16.86
N ASN A 131 2.37 2.91 16.79
CA ASN A 131 1.76 3.95 17.62
C ASN A 131 0.27 3.65 17.85
N SER A 132 -0.11 3.51 19.12
CA SER A 132 -1.49 3.21 19.54
C SER A 132 -2.45 4.40 19.50
N ALA A 133 -1.98 5.61 19.16
CA ALA A 133 -2.83 6.79 19.05
C ALA A 133 -3.85 6.65 17.90
N PRO A 134 -5.12 7.09 18.10
CA PRO A 134 -6.12 7.11 17.04
C PRO A 134 -5.71 8.01 15.87
N TRP A 135 -6.09 7.63 14.64
CA TRP A 135 -5.76 8.39 13.44
C TRP A 135 -6.87 9.39 13.08
N GLY A 136 -6.76 10.61 13.63
CA GLY A 136 -7.76 11.67 13.46
C GLY A 136 -7.87 12.26 12.05
N GLU A 137 -6.85 12.10 11.20
CA GLU A 137 -6.79 12.71 9.86
C GLU A 137 -7.47 11.89 8.75
N VAL A 138 -7.98 10.70 9.07
CA VAL A 138 -8.56 9.76 8.08
C VAL A 138 -9.65 10.38 7.19
N GLY A 139 -10.41 11.33 7.74
CA GLY A 139 -11.48 12.02 7.01
C GLY A 139 -10.98 12.79 5.80
N ALA A 140 -9.82 13.45 5.93
CA ALA A 140 -9.22 14.23 4.85
C ALA A 140 -8.76 13.35 3.66
N PHE A 141 -8.42 12.10 3.92
CA PHE A 141 -7.91 11.17 2.91
C PHE A 141 -9.02 10.34 2.23
N THR A 142 -10.17 10.16 2.90
CA THR A 142 -11.27 9.34 2.39
C THR A 142 -11.82 9.85 1.06
N GLU A 143 -11.94 11.17 0.88
CA GLU A 143 -12.44 11.75 -0.38
C GLU A 143 -11.51 11.46 -1.56
N ALA A 144 -10.20 11.54 -1.35
CA ALA A 144 -9.22 11.18 -2.38
C ALA A 144 -9.29 9.69 -2.77
N TRP A 145 -9.56 8.79 -1.83
CA TRP A 145 -9.85 7.38 -2.16
C TRP A 145 -11.10 7.26 -3.03
N LYS A 146 -12.19 7.92 -2.67
CA LYS A 146 -13.45 7.90 -3.45
C LYS A 146 -13.25 8.42 -4.87
N THR A 147 -12.51 9.52 -5.05
CA THR A 147 -12.15 10.05 -6.37
C THR A 147 -11.35 9.03 -7.18
N ALA A 148 -10.43 8.29 -6.54
CA ALA A 148 -9.62 7.28 -7.20
C ALA A 148 -10.37 5.96 -7.50
N LEU A 149 -11.50 5.66 -6.83
CA LEU A 149 -12.20 4.37 -6.91
C LEU A 149 -12.46 3.90 -8.35
N PRO A 150 -13.01 4.71 -9.28
CA PRO A 150 -13.28 4.25 -10.65
C PRO A 150 -12.02 3.75 -11.37
N ARG A 151 -10.85 4.28 -11.00
CA ARG A 151 -9.55 3.91 -11.57
C ARG A 151 -8.96 2.67 -10.93
N ILE A 152 -9.09 2.52 -9.60
CA ILE A 152 -8.37 1.48 -8.84
C ILE A 152 -9.22 0.22 -8.57
N ALA A 153 -10.55 0.35 -8.52
CA ALA A 153 -11.45 -0.76 -8.18
C ALA A 153 -11.31 -2.01 -9.09
N PRO A 154 -10.99 -1.88 -10.40
CA PRO A 154 -10.73 -3.07 -11.22
C PRO A 154 -9.48 -3.85 -10.81
N HIS A 155 -8.53 -3.22 -10.12
CA HIS A 155 -7.19 -3.73 -9.86
C HIS A 155 -6.88 -4.03 -8.39
N VAL A 156 -7.60 -3.41 -7.44
CA VAL A 156 -7.19 -3.40 -6.04
C VAL A 156 -8.21 -4.07 -5.13
N ARG A 157 -7.77 -4.94 -4.23
CA ARG A 157 -8.56 -5.51 -3.13
C ARG A 157 -7.91 -5.21 -1.80
N SER A 158 -8.67 -5.32 -0.71
CA SER A 158 -8.15 -5.08 0.63
C SER A 158 -8.54 -6.18 1.61
N MET A 159 -7.62 -6.50 2.52
CA MET A 159 -7.83 -7.49 3.58
C MET A 159 -8.76 -6.95 4.69
N SER A 160 -8.77 -5.63 4.92
CA SER A 160 -9.39 -5.05 6.11
C SER A 160 -9.97 -3.64 5.90
N GLY A 161 -10.79 -3.23 6.87
CA GLY A 161 -11.34 -1.87 7.01
C GLY A 161 -12.25 -1.37 5.90
N SER A 162 -12.40 -0.05 5.81
CA SER A 162 -13.22 0.64 4.82
C SER A 162 -12.70 0.46 3.40
N THR A 163 -11.39 0.28 3.20
CA THR A 163 -10.87 -0.08 1.87
C THR A 163 -11.40 -1.44 1.41
N LYS A 164 -11.60 -2.41 2.30
CA LYS A 164 -12.27 -3.68 1.96
C LYS A 164 -13.73 -3.49 1.60
N GLU A 165 -14.43 -2.58 2.28
CA GLU A 165 -15.82 -2.26 1.94
C GLU A 165 -15.95 -1.64 0.55
N TRP A 166 -15.04 -0.73 0.18
CA TRP A 166 -15.10 -0.03 -1.12
C TRP A 166 -14.57 -0.88 -2.29
N LEU A 167 -13.54 -1.68 -2.04
CA LEU A 167 -12.80 -2.39 -3.08
C LEU A 167 -13.12 -3.89 -3.11
N GLY A 168 -13.72 -4.42 -2.05
CA GLY A 168 -13.92 -5.85 -1.84
C GLY A 168 -12.68 -6.58 -1.33
N TYR A 169 -12.92 -7.79 -0.84
CA TYR A 169 -11.92 -8.74 -0.38
C TYR A 169 -11.38 -9.58 -1.57
N PRO A 170 -10.09 -9.99 -1.59
CA PRO A 170 -9.57 -10.82 -2.67
C PRO A 170 -10.20 -12.22 -2.66
N SER A 171 -10.92 -12.59 -3.72
CA SER A 171 -11.46 -13.96 -3.88
C SER A 171 -10.52 -14.84 -4.70
N LYS A 172 -10.73 -16.16 -4.66
CA LYS A 172 -9.94 -17.11 -5.47
C LYS A 172 -10.13 -16.87 -6.96
N GLU A 173 -11.36 -16.56 -7.37
CA GLU A 173 -11.75 -16.25 -8.75
C GLU A 173 -11.02 -14.98 -9.23
N TRP A 174 -11.03 -13.92 -8.42
CA TRP A 174 -10.35 -12.67 -8.75
C TRP A 174 -8.83 -12.83 -8.85
N LEU A 175 -8.25 -13.65 -7.96
CA LEU A 175 -6.83 -14.04 -7.99
C LEU A 175 -6.50 -14.91 -9.21
N ALA A 176 -7.46 -15.69 -9.73
CA ALA A 176 -7.32 -16.48 -10.95
C ALA A 176 -7.47 -15.64 -12.23
N GLY A 177 -7.88 -14.37 -12.12
CA GLY A 177 -7.98 -13.43 -13.23
C GLY A 177 -9.40 -13.02 -13.58
N ASP A 178 -10.41 -13.59 -12.94
CA ASP A 178 -11.81 -13.25 -13.20
C ASP A 178 -12.08 -11.78 -12.81
N PRO A 179 -12.98 -11.10 -13.54
CA PRO A 179 -13.48 -9.80 -13.11
C PRO A 179 -14.18 -9.96 -11.76
N GLN A 180 -14.15 -8.89 -10.96
CA GLN A 180 -14.92 -8.90 -9.72
C GLN A 180 -16.42 -8.93 -10.03
N PRO A 181 -17.22 -9.66 -9.23
CA PRO A 181 -18.64 -9.36 -9.14
C PRO A 181 -18.81 -7.88 -8.80
N SER A 182 -19.66 -7.17 -9.52
CA SER A 182 -20.07 -5.82 -9.13
C SER A 182 -20.50 -5.86 -7.66
N LEU A 183 -19.91 -5.01 -6.82
CA LEU A 183 -20.50 -4.70 -5.52
C LEU A 183 -21.79 -3.95 -5.84
N ALA A 184 -22.88 -4.70 -6.06
CA ALA A 184 -24.20 -4.12 -6.27
C ALA A 184 -24.53 -3.28 -5.03
N GLY A 185 -24.65 -1.97 -5.23
CA GLY A 185 -25.36 -1.08 -4.32
C GLY A 185 -26.86 -1.19 -4.56
#